data_AF-A0A920MSX8-F1
#
_entry.id   AF-A0A920MSX8-F1
#
_cell.length_a   1.000
_cell.length_b   1.000
_cell.length_c   1.000
_cell.angle_alpha   90.00
_cell.angle_beta   90.00
_cell.angle_gamma   90.00
#
_symmetry.space_group_name_H-M   'P 1'
#
loop_
_entity.id
_entity.type
_entity.pdbx_description
1 polymer ?
#
loop_
_entity_poly.entity_id
_entity_poly.type
_entity_poly.pdbx_seq_one_letter_code
_entity_poly.pdbx_strand_id
1 'polypeptide(L)'
;MYTNGRIEIVTTFDDSLIDVTSASSGLEVSGTVSVGPFKGASGNTHTVYLRAADAGADFHEHQFHELPGLTFYMPADQGYHGATNSSGQTKFKTKSHY
;
A
#
# COMPACT_ATOMS: atom_id res chain seq x y z
N MET A 1 -5.69 8.24 -10.25
CA MET A 1 -6.13 7.13 -11.13
C MET A 1 -6.06 7.61 -12.57
N TYR A 2 -5.77 6.76 -13.57
CA TYR A 2 -5.72 7.19 -14.97
C TYR A 2 -7.09 7.02 -15.63
N THR A 3 -7.74 8.12 -15.97
CA THR A 3 -8.82 8.14 -16.96
C THR A 3 -8.35 9.07 -18.07
N ASN A 4 -8.29 8.56 -19.31
CA ASN A 4 -7.95 9.33 -20.53
C ASN A 4 -6.55 9.96 -20.60
N GLY A 5 -5.51 9.27 -20.15
CA GLY A 5 -4.12 9.70 -20.38
C GLY A 5 -3.66 10.93 -19.60
N ARG A 6 -4.41 11.34 -18.56
CA ARG A 6 -4.04 12.45 -17.64
C ARG A 6 -3.64 11.90 -16.28
N ILE A 7 -2.56 12.44 -15.70
CA ILE A 7 -2.19 12.21 -14.31
C ILE A 7 -3.19 12.97 -13.43
N GLU A 8 -4.06 12.24 -12.74
CA GLU A 8 -5.02 12.82 -11.80
C GLU A 8 -4.51 12.66 -10.37
N ILE A 9 -4.29 13.81 -9.71
CA ILE A 9 -4.04 13.86 -8.26
C ILE A 9 -5.40 13.66 -7.59
N VAL A 10 -5.65 12.45 -7.12
CA VAL A 10 -6.87 12.10 -6.41
C VAL A 10 -6.69 12.33 -4.92
N THR A 11 -7.75 12.75 -4.24
CA THR A 11 -7.75 12.89 -2.77
C THR A 11 -8.05 11.57 -2.07
N THR A 12 -8.68 10.61 -2.77
CA THR A 12 -8.91 9.23 -2.35
C THR A 12 -8.92 8.33 -3.58
N PHE A 13 -8.44 7.09 -3.44
CA PHE A 13 -8.67 6.04 -4.45
C PHE A 13 -10.05 5.42 -4.23
N ASP A 14 -10.74 5.08 -5.32
CA ASP A 14 -11.97 4.27 -5.26
C ASP A 14 -11.57 2.80 -5.04
N ASP A 15 -11.80 2.32 -3.81
CA ASP A 15 -11.51 0.94 -3.41
C ASP A 15 -12.25 -0.09 -4.28
N SER A 16 -13.36 0.25 -4.93
CA SER A 16 -14.06 -0.66 -5.85
C SER A 16 -13.25 -0.99 -7.11
N LEU A 17 -12.27 -0.15 -7.45
CA LEU A 17 -11.36 -0.34 -8.58
C LEU A 17 -10.12 -1.15 -8.19
N ILE A 18 -10.02 -1.55 -6.92
CA ILE A 18 -8.89 -2.27 -6.33
C ILE A 18 -9.44 -3.60 -5.83
N ASP A 19 -8.83 -4.72 -6.21
CA ASP A 19 -9.29 -6.00 -5.70
C ASP A 19 -8.80 -6.17 -4.25
N VAL A 20 -9.62 -5.67 -3.32
CA VAL A 20 -9.46 -5.81 -1.87
C VAL A 20 -10.28 -6.99 -1.31
N THR A 21 -10.93 -7.75 -2.19
CA THR A 21 -11.84 -8.85 -1.80
C THR A 21 -11.16 -10.21 -1.83
N SER A 22 -10.28 -10.42 -2.82
CA SER A 22 -9.48 -11.62 -2.95
C SER A 22 -8.28 -11.61 -1.98
N ALA A 23 -7.89 -12.77 -1.48
CA ALA A 23 -6.66 -12.90 -0.70
C ALA A 23 -5.45 -12.49 -1.53
N SER A 24 -4.64 -11.56 -1.04
CA SER A 24 -3.38 -11.21 -1.68
C SER A 24 -2.23 -11.90 -0.97
N SER A 25 -1.23 -12.36 -1.73
CA SER A 25 0.10 -12.57 -1.15
C SER A 25 0.61 -11.25 -0.57
N GLY A 26 1.62 -11.33 0.31
CA GLY A 26 2.28 -10.13 0.82
C GLY A 26 2.72 -9.19 -0.32
N LEU A 27 2.50 -7.90 -0.11
CA LEU A 27 2.79 -6.85 -1.09
C LEU A 27 3.94 -5.98 -0.63
N GLU A 28 4.58 -5.35 -1.61
CA GLU A 28 5.48 -4.23 -1.41
C GLU A 28 4.84 -2.94 -1.93
N VAL A 29 4.84 -1.88 -1.13
CA VAL A 29 4.32 -0.57 -1.53
C VAL A 29 5.47 0.43 -1.56
N SER A 30 5.71 1.05 -2.72
CA SER A 30 6.64 2.16 -2.85
C SER A 30 5.90 3.48 -2.65
N GLY A 31 6.35 4.30 -1.71
CA GLY A 31 5.74 5.60 -1.42
C GLY A 31 6.31 6.23 -0.16
N THR A 32 5.65 7.31 0.27
CA THR A 32 5.95 8.03 1.51
C THR A 32 4.83 7.78 2.51
N VAL A 33 5.16 7.23 3.67
CA VAL A 33 4.17 6.90 4.72
C VAL A 33 3.49 8.17 5.22
N SER A 34 2.18 8.27 5.08
CA SER A 34 1.37 9.41 5.50
C SER A 34 0.65 9.18 6.85
N VAL A 35 0.33 7.92 7.15
CA VAL A 35 -0.32 7.43 8.38
C VAL A 35 0.34 6.11 8.78
N GLY A 36 0.50 5.88 10.08
CA GLY A 36 1.10 4.67 10.65
C GLY A 36 2.45 4.93 11.30
N PRO A 37 3.10 3.87 11.83
CA PRO A 37 4.49 3.93 12.28
C PRO A 37 5.41 4.47 11.17
N PHE A 38 6.50 5.14 11.53
CA PHE A 38 7.48 5.68 10.57
C PHE A 38 6.89 6.66 9.53
N LYS A 39 5.84 7.42 9.90
CA LYS A 39 5.31 8.52 9.10
C LYS A 39 6.42 9.46 8.59
N GLY A 40 6.39 9.75 7.29
CA GLY A 40 7.38 10.56 6.58
C GLY A 40 8.53 9.76 5.95
N ALA A 41 8.64 8.46 6.21
CA ALA A 41 9.64 7.63 5.54
C ALA A 41 9.24 7.34 4.09
N SER A 42 10.18 7.56 3.17
CA SER A 42 9.99 7.35 1.72
C SER A 42 10.82 6.17 1.23
N GLY A 43 10.20 5.30 0.43
CA GLY A 43 10.85 4.12 -0.14
C GLY A 43 9.89 2.94 -0.19
N ASN A 44 10.41 1.72 -0.07
CA ASN A 44 9.60 0.51 -0.07
C ASN A 44 9.17 0.14 1.35
N THR A 45 7.87 -0.03 1.56
CA THR A 45 7.32 -0.63 2.77
C THR A 45 7.05 -2.11 2.50
N HIS A 46 7.62 -2.97 3.34
CA HIS A 46 7.65 -4.42 3.08
C HIS A 46 6.63 -5.21 3.89
N THR A 47 6.22 -6.27 3.23
CA THR A 47 5.08 -7.17 3.45
C THR A 47 3.89 -6.48 4.12
N VAL A 48 3.11 -5.83 3.28
CA VAL A 48 1.81 -5.29 3.66
C VAL A 48 0.68 -6.00 2.91
N TYR A 49 -0.53 -5.86 3.41
CA TYR A 49 -1.73 -6.52 2.90
C TYR A 49 -2.85 -5.52 2.70
N LEU A 50 -3.75 -5.78 1.75
CA LEU A 50 -4.94 -4.95 1.55
C LEU A 50 -6.07 -5.30 2.52
N ARG A 51 -5.96 -6.42 3.22
CA ARG A 51 -6.97 -6.91 4.17
C ARG A 51 -6.34 -7.19 5.52
N ALA A 52 -6.97 -6.71 6.58
CA ALA A 52 -6.56 -6.99 7.96
C ALA A 52 -6.47 -8.50 8.23
N ALA A 53 -7.40 -9.29 7.69
CA ALA A 53 -7.43 -10.74 7.84
C ALA A 53 -6.17 -11.46 7.32
N ASP A 54 -5.43 -10.85 6.38
CA ASP A 54 -4.20 -11.43 5.82
C ASP A 54 -2.94 -11.02 6.61
N ALA A 55 -3.03 -9.99 7.45
CA ALA A 55 -1.92 -9.50 8.27
C ALA A 55 -1.76 -10.25 9.61
N GLY A 56 -2.69 -11.15 9.93
CA GLY A 56 -2.67 -11.93 11.17
C GLY A 56 -3.38 -11.24 12.33
N ALA A 57 -3.06 -11.67 13.56
CA ALA A 57 -3.75 -11.21 14.78
C ALA A 57 -3.21 -9.89 15.35
N ASP A 58 -1.96 -9.55 15.02
CA ASP A 58 -1.31 -8.31 15.47
C ASP A 58 -0.73 -7.57 14.26
N PHE A 59 -1.27 -6.39 14.00
CA PHE A 59 -0.93 -5.58 12.84
C PHE A 59 -1.16 -4.10 13.13
N HIS A 60 -0.51 -3.25 12.34
CA HIS A 60 -0.78 -1.81 12.28
C HIS A 60 -1.09 -1.37 10.86
N GLU A 61 -1.73 -0.22 10.76
CA GLU A 61 -2.14 0.38 9.50
C GLU A 61 -1.07 1.30 8.93
N HIS A 62 -1.00 1.33 7.59
CA HIS A 62 -0.20 2.24 6.79
C HIS A 62 -1.06 2.90 5.72
N GLN A 63 -0.83 4.19 5.49
CA GLN A 63 -1.29 4.89 4.30
C GLN A 63 -0.12 5.62 3.66
N PHE A 64 -0.23 5.95 2.37
CA PHE A 64 0.84 6.58 1.61
C PHE A 64 0.34 7.86 0.93
N HIS A 65 1.21 8.85 0.79
CA HIS A 65 0.88 10.12 0.11
C HIS A 65 0.56 9.93 -1.38
N GLU A 66 1.15 8.91 -2.00
CA GLU A 66 0.98 8.57 -3.40
C GLU A 66 -0.25 7.67 -3.61
N LEU A 67 -0.80 7.12 -2.53
CA LEU A 67 -1.96 6.24 -2.51
C LEU A 67 -3.01 6.70 -1.46
N PRO A 68 -3.48 7.96 -1.49
CA PRO A 68 -4.39 8.48 -0.48
C PRO A 68 -5.70 7.70 -0.40
N GLY A 69 -6.17 7.42 0.82
CA GLY A 69 -7.41 6.66 1.05
C GLY A 69 -7.23 5.14 1.06
N LEU A 70 -6.12 4.61 0.54
CA LEU A 70 -5.80 3.18 0.65
C LEU A 70 -5.15 2.88 1.99
N THR A 71 -5.73 1.92 2.71
CA THR A 71 -5.16 1.40 3.95
C THR A 71 -4.48 0.06 3.68
N PHE A 72 -3.24 -0.05 4.14
CA PHE A 72 -2.44 -1.26 4.11
C PHE A 72 -2.21 -1.77 5.52
N TYR A 73 -2.30 -3.07 5.72
CA TYR A 73 -2.13 -3.73 7.00
C TYR A 73 -0.79 -4.44 7.04
N MET A 74 -0.02 -4.23 8.09
CA MET A 74 1.32 -4.77 8.23
C MET A 74 1.45 -5.49 9.57
N PRO A 75 1.95 -6.73 9.60
CA PRO A 75 2.20 -7.44 10.85
C PRO A 75 3.15 -6.65 11.77
N ALA A 76 2.89 -6.68 13.08
CA ALA A 76 3.56 -5.82 14.07
C ALA A 76 5.09 -5.98 14.14
N ASP A 77 5.63 -7.13 13.74
CA ASP A 77 7.07 -7.46 13.83
C ASP A 77 7.88 -7.18 12.56
N GLN A 78 7.32 -6.42 11.60
CA GLN A 78 8.06 -6.05 10.39
C GLN A 78 8.66 -4.64 10.51
N GLY A 79 9.91 -4.47 10.06
CA GLY A 79 10.72 -3.27 10.31
C GLY A 79 11.10 -2.43 9.09
N TYR A 80 10.49 -2.65 7.92
CA TYR A 80 10.85 -1.95 6.69
C TYR A 80 9.73 -1.03 6.21
N HIS A 81 9.89 0.26 6.46
CA HIS A 81 8.93 1.33 6.15
C HIS A 81 9.66 2.46 5.42
N GLY A 82 9.94 2.28 4.14
CA GLY A 82 10.78 3.21 3.37
C GLY A 82 12.19 2.69 3.08
N ALA A 83 12.35 1.38 2.93
CA ALA A 83 13.61 0.78 2.54
C ALA A 83 14.00 1.17 1.10
N THR A 84 15.29 1.44 0.85
CA THR A 84 15.80 1.70 -0.50
C THR A 84 15.70 0.46 -1.39
N ASN A 85 15.96 -0.71 -0.79
CA ASN A 85 15.96 -1.98 -1.50
C ASN A 85 14.56 -2.60 -1.50
N SER A 86 14.26 -3.41 -2.52
CA SER A 86 13.03 -4.19 -2.58
C SER A 86 13.15 -5.45 -1.71
N SER A 87 12.03 -5.88 -1.13
CA SER A 87 11.83 -7.17 -0.49
C SER A 87 11.78 -8.34 -1.47
N GLY A 88 11.59 -8.06 -2.77
CA GLY A 88 11.30 -9.08 -3.77
C GLY A 88 9.83 -9.54 -3.80
N GLN A 89 8.97 -9.01 -2.93
CA GLN A 89 7.53 -9.25 -2.98
C GLN A 89 6.88 -8.57 -4.19
N THR A 90 5.64 -8.99 -4.48
CA THR A 90 4.85 -8.36 -5.54
C THR A 90 4.62 -6.89 -5.23
N LYS A 91 5.09 -6.00 -6.11
CA LYS A 91 4.82 -4.56 -5.98
C LYS A 91 3.35 -4.27 -6.20
N PHE A 92 2.73 -3.61 -5.23
CA PHE A 92 1.39 -3.08 -5.38
C PHE A 92 1.37 -2.09 -6.54
N LYS A 93 0.39 -2.27 -7.42
CA LYS A 93 0.04 -1.32 -8.48
C LYS A 93 -1.47 -1.22 -8.47
N THR A 94 -1.97 0.01 -8.50
CA THR A 94 -3.39 0.23 -8.77
C THR A 94 -3.68 -0.27 -10.18
N LYS A 95 -4.85 -0.86 -10.40
CA LYS A 95 -5.24 -1.28 -11.76
C LYS A 95 -5.21 -0.02 -12.63
N SER A 96 -4.28 0.04 -13.59
CA SER A 96 -4.39 1.01 -14.68
C SER A 96 -5.63 0.59 -15.44
N HIS A 97 -6.67 1.42 -15.40
CA HIS A 97 -7.77 1.24 -16.32
C HIS A 97 -7.19 1.25 -17.75
N TYR A 98 -7.60 0.27 -18.54
CA TYR A 98 -7.57 0.36 -19.99
C TYR A 98 -8.59 1.41 -20.43
#